data_AF-A0A165MF49-F1
#
_entry.id   AF-A0A165MF49-F1
#
_cell.length_a   1.000
_cell.length_b   1.000
_cell.length_c   1.000
_cell.angle_alpha   90.00
_cell.angle_beta   90.00
_cell.angle_gamma   90.00
#
_symmetry.space_group_name_H-M   'P 1'
#
loop_
_entity.id
_entity.type
_entity.pdbx_description
1 polymer ?
#
loop_
_entity_poly.entity_id
_entity_poly.type
_entity_poly.pdbx_seq_one_letter_code
_entity_poly.pdbx_strand_id
1 'polypeptide(L)'
;MRSFLVPFAFACALAGRVAALTIAVGGTVGNVSATDFLAVQDTALMNECSTQCAPAMTAIQNCGTSDSCLCNGTTVPLITTCEQCMFNQLITDNRPMPDPRAGSTSALTAYAAACLASVNVTVPKTSITLTLPSNWDGPVGVGLNLAGTVVTVAAGFGLGMGSLLLLSNM
;
A
#
# COMPACT_ATOMS: atom_id res chain seq x y z
N MET A 1 -21.69 -43.82 -25.78
CA MET A 1 -20.80 -42.73 -26.26
C MET A 1 -20.75 -41.70 -25.14
N ARG A 2 -19.73 -41.76 -24.28
CA ARG A 2 -19.63 -40.95 -23.05
C ARG A 2 -18.97 -39.60 -23.39
N SER A 3 -19.63 -38.51 -22.99
CA SER A 3 -19.23 -37.11 -23.22
C SER A 3 -17.80 -36.80 -22.78
N PHE A 4 -16.87 -36.77 -23.74
CA PHE A 4 -15.52 -36.21 -23.59
C PHE A 4 -15.48 -34.67 -23.73
N LEU A 5 -16.63 -34.02 -23.93
CA LEU A 5 -16.72 -32.55 -24.12
C LEU A 5 -16.65 -31.74 -22.82
N VAL A 6 -16.94 -32.34 -21.67
CA VAL A 6 -16.96 -31.64 -20.36
C VAL A 6 -15.54 -31.29 -19.84
N PRO A 7 -14.53 -32.17 -19.87
CA PRO A 7 -13.20 -31.81 -19.35
C PRO A 7 -12.47 -30.77 -20.23
N PHE A 8 -12.75 -30.74 -21.54
CA PHE A 8 -12.11 -29.79 -22.46
C PHE A 8 -12.63 -28.36 -22.25
N ALA A 9 -13.92 -28.18 -21.98
CA ALA A 9 -14.50 -26.88 -21.64
C ALA A 9 -13.97 -26.35 -20.29
N PHE A 10 -13.74 -27.23 -19.31
CA PHE A 10 -13.17 -26.85 -18.01
C PHE A 10 -11.69 -26.47 -18.14
N ALA A 11 -10.92 -27.16 -18.99
CA ALA A 11 -9.52 -26.82 -19.27
C ALA A 11 -9.36 -25.48 -20.01
N CYS A 12 -10.24 -25.15 -20.95
CA CYS A 12 -10.25 -23.83 -21.61
C CYS A 12 -10.68 -22.70 -20.65
N ALA A 13 -11.61 -22.95 -19.74
CA ALA A 13 -11.99 -21.99 -18.69
C ALA A 13 -10.87 -21.76 -17.66
N LEU A 14 -10.02 -22.76 -17.40
CA LEU A 14 -8.83 -22.62 -16.54
C LEU A 14 -7.67 -21.91 -17.24
N ALA A 15 -7.44 -22.19 -18.53
CA ALA A 15 -6.37 -21.55 -19.30
C ALA A 15 -6.60 -20.03 -19.51
N GLY A 16 -7.87 -19.59 -19.55
CA GLY A 16 -8.21 -18.16 -19.58
C GLY A 16 -7.82 -17.39 -18.32
N ARG A 17 -7.52 -18.07 -17.19
CA ARG A 17 -7.06 -17.42 -15.96
C ARG A 17 -5.57 -17.05 -15.94
N VAL A 18 -4.83 -17.41 -16.99
CA VAL A 18 -3.38 -17.14 -17.08
C VAL A 18 -3.08 -15.80 -17.77
N ALA A 19 -4.04 -15.22 -18.48
CA ALA A 19 -3.90 -13.88 -19.09
C ALA A 19 -4.47 -12.78 -18.18
N ALA A 20 -4.15 -12.85 -16.88
CA ALA A 20 -4.44 -11.78 -15.93
C ALA A 20 -3.17 -10.95 -15.72
N LEU A 21 -3.32 -9.62 -15.66
CA LEU A 21 -2.25 -8.68 -15.33
C LEU A 21 -1.35 -9.22 -14.22
N THR A 22 -0.09 -9.48 -14.56
CA THR A 22 0.92 -9.99 -13.63
C THR A 22 1.70 -8.82 -13.07
N ILE A 23 1.59 -8.63 -11.76
CA ILE A 23 2.21 -7.51 -11.04
C ILE A 23 3.39 -8.07 -10.24
N ALA A 24 4.60 -7.57 -10.50
CA ALA A 24 5.81 -7.99 -9.80
C ALA A 24 6.01 -7.12 -8.55
N VAL A 25 5.39 -7.50 -7.43
CA VAL A 25 5.46 -6.72 -6.17
C VAL A 25 6.85 -6.85 -5.48
N GLY A 26 7.61 -7.90 -5.83
CA GLY A 26 8.92 -8.17 -5.23
C GLY A 26 8.82 -8.80 -3.83
N GLY A 27 9.96 -9.07 -3.20
CA GLY A 27 10.02 -9.73 -1.89
C GLY A 27 9.62 -11.22 -1.92
N THR A 28 9.06 -11.73 -0.82
CA THR A 28 8.61 -13.13 -0.68
C THR A 28 7.32 -13.46 -1.45
N VAL A 29 6.61 -12.44 -1.93
CA VAL A 29 5.31 -12.58 -2.61
C VAL A 29 5.47 -12.78 -4.13
N GLY A 30 6.54 -12.24 -4.73
CA GLY A 30 6.85 -12.45 -6.14
C GLY A 30 5.84 -11.84 -7.10
N ASN A 31 5.39 -12.64 -8.06
CA ASN A 31 4.44 -12.23 -9.09
C ASN A 31 3.01 -12.57 -8.67
N VAL A 32 2.12 -11.59 -8.74
CA VAL A 32 0.72 -11.74 -8.31
C VAL A 32 -0.25 -11.28 -9.37
N SER A 33 -1.43 -11.90 -9.40
CA SER A 33 -2.53 -11.47 -10.26
C SER A 33 -3.17 -10.19 -9.73
N ALA A 34 -3.85 -9.44 -10.60
CA ALA A 34 -4.62 -8.27 -10.20
C ALA A 34 -5.73 -8.58 -9.18
N THR A 35 -6.37 -9.76 -9.26
CA THR A 35 -7.38 -10.18 -8.28
C THR A 35 -6.78 -10.45 -6.92
N ASP A 36 -5.54 -10.93 -6.88
CA ASP A 36 -4.86 -11.15 -5.61
C ASP A 36 -4.31 -9.84 -5.06
N PHE A 37 -4.12 -8.78 -5.87
CA PHE A 37 -3.37 -7.56 -5.49
C PHE A 37 -3.84 -6.96 -4.17
N LEU A 38 -5.16 -6.90 -3.97
CA LEU A 38 -5.80 -6.39 -2.75
C LEU A 38 -6.18 -7.50 -1.75
N ALA A 39 -5.91 -8.76 -2.05
CA ALA A 39 -6.18 -9.90 -1.17
C ALA A 39 -5.10 -10.02 -0.09
N VAL A 40 -5.07 -9.06 0.83
CA VAL A 40 -4.18 -9.03 1.98
C VAL A 40 -4.73 -9.96 3.07
N GLN A 41 -3.88 -10.78 3.68
CA GLN A 41 -4.31 -11.76 4.71
C GLN A 41 -4.70 -11.13 6.05
N ASP A 42 -4.39 -9.85 6.25
CA ASP A 42 -4.73 -9.12 7.47
C ASP A 42 -6.21 -8.71 7.49
N THR A 43 -7.02 -9.53 8.15
CA THR A 43 -8.46 -9.31 8.27
C THR A 43 -8.83 -8.08 9.08
N ALA A 44 -7.99 -7.66 10.04
CA ALA A 44 -8.24 -6.44 10.81
C ALA A 44 -8.09 -5.21 9.91
N LEU A 45 -7.00 -5.16 9.12
CA LEU A 45 -6.75 -4.07 8.18
C LEU A 45 -7.83 -3.98 7.10
N MET A 46 -8.25 -5.14 6.58
CA MET A 46 -9.31 -5.22 5.57
C MET A 46 -10.68 -4.81 6.11
N ASN A 47 -10.96 -5.05 7.40
CA ASN A 47 -12.19 -4.62 8.03
C ASN A 47 -12.22 -3.09 8.19
N GLU A 48 -11.14 -2.49 8.71
CA GLU A 48 -11.02 -1.04 8.89
C GLU A 48 -11.10 -0.28 7.56
N CYS A 49 -10.45 -0.81 6.52
CA CYS A 49 -10.41 -0.19 5.19
C CYS A 49 -11.47 -0.71 4.22
N SER A 50 -12.46 -1.48 4.71
CA SER A 50 -13.47 -2.12 3.87
C SER A 50 -14.24 -1.12 3.00
N THR A 51 -14.52 0.08 3.51
CA THR A 51 -15.28 1.12 2.78
C THR A 51 -14.51 1.63 1.56
N GLN A 52 -13.19 1.76 1.67
CA GLN A 52 -12.30 2.25 0.62
C GLN A 52 -11.86 1.11 -0.32
N CYS A 53 -11.75 -0.11 0.20
CA CYS A 53 -11.30 -1.29 -0.54
C CYS A 53 -12.42 -2.03 -1.28
N ALA A 54 -13.67 -2.00 -0.79
CA ALA A 54 -14.79 -2.67 -1.45
C ALA A 54 -15.06 -2.17 -2.90
N PRO A 55 -15.03 -0.85 -3.18
CA PRO A 55 -15.16 -0.36 -4.55
C PRO A 55 -14.01 -0.82 -5.45
N ALA A 56 -12.78 -0.85 -4.94
CA ALA A 56 -11.61 -1.30 -5.68
C ALA A 56 -11.67 -2.80 -6.00
N MET A 57 -12.05 -3.63 -5.02
CA MET A 57 -12.27 -5.07 -5.22
C MET A 57 -13.38 -5.34 -6.23
N THR A 58 -14.49 -4.59 -6.15
CA THR A 58 -15.59 -4.69 -7.12
C THR A 58 -15.14 -4.29 -8.52
N ALA A 59 -14.36 -3.20 -8.66
CA ALA A 59 -13.84 -2.76 -9.95
C ALA A 59 -12.91 -3.82 -10.57
N ILE A 60 -12.01 -4.40 -9.79
CA ILE A 60 -11.11 -5.49 -10.24
C ILE A 60 -11.93 -6.71 -10.67
N GLN A 61 -12.92 -7.13 -9.89
CA GLN A 61 -13.79 -8.26 -10.22
C GLN A 61 -14.58 -8.01 -11.51
N ASN A 62 -15.11 -6.80 -11.70
CA ASN A 62 -15.85 -6.40 -12.90
C ASN A 62 -14.94 -6.36 -14.14
N CYS A 63 -13.66 -6.02 -13.97
CA CYS A 63 -12.70 -6.03 -15.06
C CYS A 63 -12.24 -7.44 -15.47
N GLY A 64 -12.35 -8.43 -14.57
CA GLY A 64 -11.97 -9.81 -14.84
C GLY A 64 -10.51 -9.92 -15.32
N THR A 65 -10.32 -10.39 -16.56
CA THR A 65 -9.00 -10.55 -17.20
C THR A 65 -8.69 -9.44 -18.20
N SER A 66 -9.45 -8.34 -18.22
CA SER A 66 -9.22 -7.24 -19.15
C SER A 66 -8.20 -6.25 -18.58
N ASP A 67 -6.95 -6.38 -19.00
CA ASP A 67 -5.86 -5.49 -18.56
C ASP A 67 -6.16 -4.00 -18.85
N SER A 68 -6.89 -3.70 -19.93
CA SER A 68 -7.30 -2.32 -20.25
C SER A 68 -8.31 -1.74 -19.27
N CYS A 69 -9.15 -2.58 -18.66
CA CYS A 69 -10.10 -2.19 -17.63
C CYS A 69 -9.41 -2.03 -16.27
N LEU A 70 -8.49 -2.95 -15.94
CA LEU A 70 -7.70 -2.91 -14.72
C LEU A 70 -6.83 -1.64 -14.67
N CYS A 71 -6.22 -1.27 -15.80
CA CYS A 71 -5.34 -0.12 -15.91
C CYS A 71 -6.05 1.19 -16.26
N ASN A 72 -7.38 1.24 -16.23
CA ASN A 72 -8.10 2.46 -16.60
C ASN A 72 -8.00 3.55 -15.51
N GLY A 73 -8.34 4.77 -15.89
CA GLY A 73 -8.31 5.94 -15.01
C GLY A 73 -9.34 5.93 -13.88
N THR A 74 -10.24 4.93 -13.78
CA THR A 74 -11.20 4.78 -12.68
C THR A 74 -10.76 3.73 -11.67
N THR A 75 -10.15 2.63 -12.12
CA THR A 75 -9.74 1.50 -11.28
C THR A 75 -8.47 1.83 -10.50
N VAL A 76 -7.48 2.45 -11.15
CA VAL A 76 -6.21 2.80 -10.51
C VAL A 76 -6.38 3.75 -9.30
N PRO A 77 -7.20 4.81 -9.36
CA PRO A 77 -7.46 5.65 -8.19
C PRO A 77 -8.20 4.93 -7.07
N LEU A 78 -9.11 4.00 -7.39
CA LEU A 78 -9.81 3.21 -6.37
C LEU A 78 -8.84 2.30 -5.62
N ILE A 79 -7.94 1.61 -6.35
CA ILE A 79 -6.87 0.80 -5.76
C ILE A 79 -5.99 1.67 -4.87
N THR A 80 -5.56 2.82 -5.36
CA THR A 80 -4.70 3.74 -4.58
C THR A 80 -5.39 4.26 -3.33
N THR A 81 -6.71 4.50 -3.38
CA THR A 81 -7.49 4.94 -2.21
C THR A 81 -7.57 3.85 -1.14
N CYS A 82 -7.73 2.58 -1.56
CA CYS A 82 -7.66 1.44 -0.66
C CYS A 82 -6.27 1.34 0.00
N GLU A 83 -5.20 1.38 -0.80
CA GLU A 83 -3.82 1.37 -0.30
C GLU A 83 -3.51 2.52 0.65
N GLN A 84 -4.04 3.72 0.38
CA GLN A 84 -3.90 4.88 1.26
C GLN A 84 -4.55 4.66 2.62
N CYS A 85 -5.73 4.02 2.66
CA CYS A 85 -6.35 3.66 3.92
C CYS A 85 -5.47 2.66 4.70
N MET A 86 -5.00 1.61 4.03
CA MET A 86 -4.17 0.59 4.66
C MET A 86 -2.88 1.18 5.23
N PHE A 87 -2.23 2.08 4.47
CA PHE A 87 -1.05 2.80 4.91
C PHE A 87 -1.33 3.69 6.14
N ASN A 88 -2.43 4.46 6.13
CA ASN A 88 -2.82 5.29 7.26
C ASN A 88 -3.10 4.46 8.52
N GLN A 89 -3.73 3.30 8.37
CA GLN A 89 -4.05 2.42 9.47
C GLN A 89 -2.79 1.75 10.04
N LEU A 90 -1.86 1.31 9.19
CA LEU A 90 -0.56 0.78 9.64
C LEU A 90 0.23 1.81 10.46
N ILE A 91 0.19 3.09 10.04
CA ILE A 91 0.79 4.20 10.79
C ILE A 91 0.08 4.42 12.12
N THR A 92 -1.25 4.44 12.11
CA THR A 92 -2.07 4.67 13.31
C THR A 92 -1.85 3.57 14.35
N ASP A 93 -1.75 2.32 13.91
CA ASP A 93 -1.49 1.17 14.77
C ASP A 93 -0.01 1.02 15.15
N ASN A 94 0.87 1.85 14.57
CA ASN A 94 2.32 1.79 14.71
C ASN A 94 2.88 0.35 14.58
N ARG A 95 2.42 -0.36 13.55
CA ARG A 95 2.79 -1.76 13.32
C ARG A 95 3.54 -1.92 12.00
N PRO A 96 4.50 -2.87 11.92
CA PRO A 96 5.18 -3.14 10.68
C PRO A 96 4.19 -3.66 9.63
N MET A 97 4.49 -3.39 8.37
CA MET A 97 3.71 -3.88 7.24
C MET A 97 3.71 -5.42 7.23
N PRO A 98 2.55 -6.08 7.47
CA PRO A 98 2.49 -7.54 7.59
C PRO A 98 2.61 -8.25 6.24
N ASP A 99 2.22 -7.56 5.16
CA ASP A 99 2.28 -8.03 3.78
C ASP A 99 2.88 -6.91 2.91
N PRO A 100 3.92 -7.16 2.09
CA PRO A 100 4.59 -6.14 1.27
C PRO A 100 3.67 -5.43 0.25
N ARG A 101 2.43 -5.90 0.09
CA ARG A 101 1.40 -5.29 -0.75
C ARG A 101 0.61 -4.21 -0.01
N ALA A 102 0.40 -4.38 1.29
CA ALA A 102 -0.53 -3.58 2.09
C ALA A 102 0.03 -2.19 2.40
N GLY A 103 -0.56 -1.14 1.83
CA GLY A 103 -0.14 0.24 2.04
C GLY A 103 1.23 0.53 1.44
N SER A 104 1.53 -0.03 0.26
CA SER A 104 2.89 -0.08 -0.30
C SER A 104 3.02 0.72 -1.61
N THR A 105 3.79 1.81 -1.57
CA THR A 105 4.09 2.60 -2.78
C THR A 105 4.88 1.80 -3.81
N SER A 106 5.74 0.88 -3.38
CA SER A 106 6.45 -0.04 -4.29
C SER A 106 5.49 -1.00 -4.99
N ALA A 107 4.47 -1.51 -4.29
CA ALA A 107 3.45 -2.37 -4.89
C ALA A 107 2.62 -1.60 -5.94
N LEU A 108 2.24 -0.35 -5.65
CA LEU A 108 1.55 0.53 -6.61
C LEU A 108 2.43 0.89 -7.82
N THR A 109 3.74 1.06 -7.61
CA THR A 109 4.70 1.30 -8.70
C THR A 109 4.82 0.06 -9.61
N ALA A 110 4.82 -1.14 -9.02
CA ALA A 110 4.78 -2.38 -9.78
C ALA A 110 3.47 -2.53 -10.56
N TYR A 111 2.33 -2.13 -9.99
CA TYR A 111 1.04 -2.11 -10.68
C TYR A 111 1.07 -1.19 -11.91
N ALA A 112 1.59 0.03 -11.75
CA ALA A 112 1.75 0.97 -12.85
C ALA A 112 2.71 0.46 -13.95
N ALA A 113 3.80 -0.21 -13.57
CA ALA A 113 4.72 -0.84 -14.52
C ALA A 113 4.04 -1.98 -15.29
N ALA A 114 3.22 -2.79 -14.62
CA ALA A 114 2.44 -3.85 -15.27
C ALA A 114 1.44 -3.26 -16.29
N CYS A 115 0.79 -2.15 -15.95
CA CYS A 115 -0.11 -1.45 -16.88
C CYS A 115 0.58 -0.90 -18.13
N LEU A 116 1.80 -0.39 -17.97
CA LEU A 116 2.62 0.03 -19.10
C LEU A 116 3.02 -1.17 -19.96
N ALA A 117 3.39 -2.29 -19.35
CA ALA A 117 3.86 -3.48 -20.06
C ALA A 117 2.73 -4.22 -20.80
N SER A 118 1.55 -4.36 -20.18
CA SER A 118 0.42 -5.11 -20.75
C SER A 118 -0.37 -4.33 -21.79
N VAL A 119 -0.70 -3.06 -21.51
CA VAL A 119 -1.65 -2.27 -22.33
C VAL A 119 -1.12 -0.89 -22.71
N ASN A 120 0.16 -0.62 -22.49
CA ASN A 120 0.81 0.64 -22.83
C ASN A 120 0.14 1.87 -22.20
N VAL A 121 -0.45 1.71 -21.01
CA VAL A 121 -1.07 2.81 -20.26
C VAL A 121 -0.05 3.35 -19.26
N THR A 122 0.27 4.63 -19.38
CA THR A 122 1.12 5.32 -18.42
C THR A 122 0.27 5.85 -17.27
N VAL A 123 0.41 5.23 -16.11
CA VAL A 123 -0.19 5.74 -14.86
C VAL A 123 0.67 6.88 -14.32
N PRO A 124 0.11 8.07 -14.07
CA PRO A 124 0.85 9.18 -13.48
C PRO A 124 1.40 8.80 -12.10
N LYS A 125 2.66 9.16 -11.80
CA LYS A 125 3.24 8.91 -10.47
C LYS A 125 2.45 9.56 -9.33
N THR A 126 1.84 10.71 -9.59
CA THR A 126 1.00 11.43 -8.63
C THR A 126 -0.24 10.65 -8.22
N SER A 127 -0.76 9.74 -9.05
CA SER A 127 -1.93 8.93 -8.73
C SER A 127 -1.61 7.62 -8.02
N ILE A 128 -0.34 7.31 -7.79
CA ILE A 128 0.13 6.08 -7.11
C ILE A 128 1.05 6.38 -5.92
N THR A 129 1.24 7.66 -5.59
CA THR A 129 2.04 8.08 -4.45
C THR A 129 1.15 8.11 -3.22
N LEU A 130 1.51 7.32 -2.20
CA LEU A 130 0.84 7.38 -0.90
C LEU A 130 1.35 8.58 -0.12
N THR A 131 0.44 9.31 0.53
CA THR A 131 0.76 10.46 1.35
C THR A 131 0.74 10.10 2.82
N LEU A 132 1.53 10.80 3.62
CA LEU A 132 1.50 10.63 5.07
C LEU A 132 0.19 11.23 5.63
N PRO A 133 -0.40 10.61 6.66
CA PRO A 133 -1.52 11.20 7.38
C PRO A 133 -1.13 12.57 7.94
N SER A 134 -2.05 13.53 7.88
CA SER A 134 -1.81 14.89 8.41
C SER A 134 -1.57 14.91 9.92
N ASN A 135 -1.96 13.84 10.62
CA ASN A 135 -1.82 13.64 12.06
C ASN A 135 -0.59 12.81 12.46
N TRP A 136 0.33 12.51 11.53
CA TRP A 136 1.54 11.75 11.85
C TRP A 136 2.71 12.67 12.21
N ASP A 137 3.14 12.63 13.48
CA ASP A 137 4.26 13.44 14.01
C ASP A 137 5.66 12.86 13.71
N GLY A 138 5.74 11.86 12.83
CA GLY A 138 7.00 11.24 12.44
C GLY A 138 7.56 10.24 13.47
N PRO A 139 8.71 9.59 13.15
CA PRO A 139 9.32 8.55 13.98
C PRO A 139 9.92 9.07 15.29
N VAL A 140 10.10 10.38 15.41
CA VAL A 140 10.61 11.07 16.60
C VAL A 140 9.55 11.96 17.24
N GLY A 141 8.26 11.64 17.00
CA GLY A 141 7.12 12.47 17.39
C GLY A 141 7.32 13.11 18.76
N VAL A 142 7.50 14.43 18.76
CA VAL A 142 7.67 15.21 19.98
C VAL A 142 6.29 15.23 20.63
N GLY A 143 5.97 14.18 21.38
CA GLY A 143 4.71 14.04 22.14
C GLY A 143 4.57 15.06 23.27
N LEU A 144 5.43 16.09 23.30
CA LEU A 144 5.31 17.20 24.22
C LEU A 144 4.50 18.30 23.53
N ASN A 145 3.44 18.73 24.21
CA ASN A 145 2.81 20.00 23.89
C ASN A 145 3.83 21.15 23.96
N LEU A 146 3.49 22.31 23.39
CA LEU A 146 4.39 23.47 23.33
C LEU A 146 5.07 23.78 24.68
N ALA A 147 4.31 23.67 25.78
CA ALA A 147 4.82 23.90 27.13
C ALA A 147 5.87 22.87 27.56
N GLY A 148 5.62 21.58 27.31
CA GLY A 148 6.58 20.52 27.61
C GLY A 148 7.88 20.66 26.82
N THR A 149 7.79 21.06 25.55
CA THR A 149 8.96 21.30 24.69
C THR A 149 9.81 22.45 25.23
N VAL A 150 9.19 23.54 25.69
CA VAL A 150 9.92 24.67 26.29
C VAL A 150 10.66 24.24 27.56
N VAL A 151 10.01 23.48 28.44
CA VAL A 151 10.63 23.03 29.71
C VAL A 151 11.81 22.10 29.44
N THR A 152 11.66 21.14 28.53
CA THR A 152 12.73 20.18 28.19
C THR A 152 13.92 20.87 27.53
N VAL A 153 13.70 21.82 26.62
CA VAL A 153 14.77 22.61 26.01
C VAL A 153 15.48 23.48 27.05
N ALA A 154 14.74 24.13 27.96
CA ALA A 154 15.33 24.95 29.02
C ALA A 154 16.20 24.13 29.97
N ALA A 155 15.73 22.94 30.37
CA ALA A 155 16.49 22.03 31.22
C ALA A 155 17.75 21.51 30.51
N GLY A 156 17.64 21.10 29.24
CA GLY A 156 18.78 20.68 28.43
C GLY A 156 19.81 21.78 28.23
N PHE A 157 19.36 23.01 27.97
CA PHE A 157 20.24 24.17 27.86
C PHE A 157 20.95 24.48 29.17
N GLY A 158 20.25 24.47 30.31
CA GLY A 158 20.84 24.72 31.62
C GLY A 158 21.91 23.69 31.99
N LEU A 159 21.62 22.40 31.77
CA LEU A 159 22.58 21.32 32.04
C LEU A 159 23.77 21.35 31.07
N GLY A 160 23.54 21.65 29.79
CA GLY A 160 24.59 21.80 28.77
C GLY A 160 25.52 22.99 29.06
N MET A 161 24.94 24.13 29.41
CA MET A 161 25.73 25.32 29.76
C MET A 161 26.52 25.10 31.06
N GLY A 162 25.90 24.47 32.07
CA GLY A 162 26.57 24.14 33.32
C GLY A 162 27.75 23.18 33.14
N SER A 163 27.58 22.16 32.29
CA SER A 163 28.67 21.22 31.98
C SER A 163 29.80 21.85 31.16
N LEU A 164 29.49 22.76 30.23
CA LEU A 164 30.52 23.53 29.50
C LEU A 164 31.30 24.48 30.43
N LEU A 165 30.62 25.14 31.36
CA LEU A 165 31.29 26.01 32.34
C LEU A 165 32.21 25.24 33.29
N LEU A 166 31.80 24.02 33.68
CA LEU A 166 32.64 23.12 34.47
C LEU A 166 33.86 22.66 33.68
N LEU A 167 33.71 22.24 32.42
CA LEU A 167 34.85 21.88 31.56
C LEU A 167 35.79 23.05 31.27
N SER A 168 35.26 24.27 31.17
CA SER A 168 36.07 25.46 30.86
C SER A 168 36.82 26.03 32.07
N ASN A 169 36.53 25.55 33.27
CA ASN A 169 37.20 25.93 34.53
C ASN A 169 37.95 24.75 35.18
N MET A 170 38.11 23.63 34.46
CA MET A 170 39.11 22.61 34.75
C MET A 170 40.38 22.88 33.96
#